data_AF-A0A1G1II05-F1
#
_entry.id   AF-A0A1G1II05-F1
#
_cell.length_a   1.000
_cell.length_b   1.000
_cell.length_c   1.000
_cell.angle_alpha   90.00
_cell.angle_beta   90.00
_cell.angle_gamma   90.00
#
_symmetry.space_group_name_H-M   'P 1'
#
loop_
_entity.id
_entity.type
_entity.pdbx_description
1 polymer ?
#
loop_
_entity_poly.entity_id
_entity_poly.type
_entity_poly.pdbx_seq_one_letter_code
_entity_poly.pdbx_strand_id
1 'polypeptide(L)'
;MAADEATEQLIEIQALHQQAAVETMHAQDKADLHVKRTTKRKADPEDGQRAEEVVQTLRQAIEKYKDPRVALNKGFRPFLPNAPQPYYHYTKKLNRFKAPLTFDPAQPTSLLYRRTDSGFELIGAMYMASKDSSERELHALVPLSVAQWHAHVNVCIPPKGTTDWARFGVKGSIATEKDCKKAGGQFVPQLFGWMLPVFPFEDAPEKIWAQ
;
A
#
# COMPACT_ATOMS: atom_id res chain seq x y z
N MET A 1 -3.62 14.40 -21.45
CA MET A 1 -3.68 15.45 -20.42
C MET A 1 -4.58 15.06 -19.25
N ALA A 2 -5.77 14.46 -19.45
CA ALA A 2 -6.63 14.01 -18.33
C ALA A 2 -6.08 12.88 -17.42
N ALA A 3 -5.19 12.02 -17.94
CA ALA A 3 -4.58 10.94 -17.15
C ALA A 3 -3.54 11.44 -16.14
N ASP A 4 -3.00 12.65 -16.31
CA ASP A 4 -1.99 13.24 -15.44
C ASP A 4 -2.64 13.89 -14.20
N GLU A 5 -3.77 14.57 -14.40
CA GLU A 5 -4.48 15.33 -13.35
C GLU A 5 -5.20 14.43 -12.33
N ALA A 6 -5.84 13.35 -12.79
CA ALA A 6 -6.40 12.33 -11.89
C ALA A 6 -5.29 11.62 -11.11
N THR A 7 -4.10 11.47 -11.73
CA THR A 7 -2.93 10.89 -11.09
C THR A 7 -2.37 11.82 -10.01
N GLU A 8 -2.33 13.13 -10.22
CA GLU A 8 -1.93 14.13 -9.20
C GLU A 8 -2.89 14.17 -8.00
N GLN A 9 -4.20 14.10 -8.21
CA GLN A 9 -5.17 14.03 -7.11
C GLN A 9 -5.09 12.72 -6.33
N LEU A 10 -4.85 11.59 -7.01
CA LEU A 10 -4.59 10.30 -6.37
C LEU A 10 -3.28 10.31 -5.55
N ILE A 11 -2.29 11.00 -6.08
CA ILE A 11 -1.00 11.30 -5.45
C ILE A 11 -1.25 12.11 -4.16
N GLU A 12 -1.95 13.24 -4.20
CA GLU A 12 -2.25 14.02 -2.98
C GLU A 12 -3.03 13.22 -1.91
N ILE A 13 -3.98 12.38 -2.33
CA ILE A 13 -4.75 11.52 -1.41
C ILE A 13 -3.87 10.44 -0.75
N GLN A 14 -2.89 9.88 -1.47
CA GLN A 14 -1.96 8.90 -0.90
C GLN A 14 -0.97 9.55 0.07
N ALA A 15 -0.59 10.80 -0.12
CA ALA A 15 0.33 11.54 0.74
C ALA A 15 -0.22 11.76 2.16
N LEU A 16 -1.55 11.91 2.26
CA LEU A 16 -2.25 12.13 3.52
C LEU A 16 -2.54 10.85 4.30
N HIS A 17 -2.49 9.69 3.63
CA HIS A 17 -2.54 8.37 4.29
C HIS A 17 -1.41 8.20 5.32
N GLN A 18 -0.38 9.04 5.23
CA GLN A 18 0.96 8.69 5.59
C GLN A 18 1.54 9.62 6.70
N GLN A 19 0.96 10.79 6.98
CA GLN A 19 1.50 11.73 8.00
C GLN A 19 1.14 11.44 9.47
N ALA A 20 0.19 10.56 9.77
CA ALA A 20 -0.35 10.42 11.13
C ALA A 20 0.13 9.12 11.80
N ALA A 21 1.35 9.13 12.32
CA ALA A 21 1.70 8.36 13.52
C ALA A 21 1.70 9.35 14.69
N VAL A 22 1.05 8.95 15.79
CA VAL A 22 0.76 9.72 17.01
C VAL A 22 -0.49 10.61 16.93
N GLU A 23 -1.67 10.03 17.20
CA GLU A 23 -2.73 10.69 17.97
C GLU A 23 -3.68 9.64 18.58
N THR A 24 -3.87 9.73 19.89
CA THR A 24 -4.49 8.73 20.77
C THR A 24 -6.00 8.97 20.95
N MET A 25 -6.75 7.86 21.02
CA MET A 25 -8.00 7.68 21.78
C MET A 25 -9.22 8.57 21.44
N HIS A 26 -9.54 8.74 20.15
CA HIS A 26 -10.93 8.83 19.65
C HIS A 26 -11.07 8.31 18.20
N ALA A 27 -9.99 7.80 17.61
CA ALA A 27 -9.90 7.26 16.26
C ALA A 27 -10.23 5.76 16.23
N GLN A 28 -11.40 5.35 16.73
CA GLN A 28 -11.98 4.06 16.34
C GLN A 28 -13.00 4.32 15.22
N ASP A 29 -12.70 4.18 13.94
CA ASP A 29 -11.41 4.22 13.24
C ASP A 29 -11.77 4.66 11.82
N LYS A 30 -11.63 5.95 11.47
CA LYS A 30 -11.99 6.43 10.10
C LYS A 30 -11.23 5.65 9.02
N ALA A 31 -10.09 5.04 9.37
CA ALA A 31 -9.35 4.13 8.53
C ALA A 31 -10.15 2.88 8.11
N ASP A 32 -11.01 2.35 8.98
CA ASP A 32 -11.80 1.14 8.67
C ASP A 32 -12.93 1.41 7.68
N LEU A 33 -13.38 2.67 7.54
CA LEU A 33 -14.34 3.06 6.49
C LEU A 33 -13.75 2.93 5.08
N HIS A 34 -12.43 3.07 4.98
CA HIS A 34 -11.70 3.21 3.73
C HIS A 34 -10.73 2.08 3.43
N VAL A 35 -10.71 1.04 4.25
CA VAL A 35 -9.85 -0.13 4.04
C VAL A 35 -10.69 -1.39 4.14
N LYS A 36 -10.75 -2.16 3.05
CA LYS A 36 -11.20 -3.56 3.10
C LYS A 36 -9.99 -4.46 3.20
N ARG A 37 -10.10 -5.55 3.96
CA ARG A 37 -9.08 -6.58 4.12
C ARG A 37 -9.65 -7.93 3.70
N THR A 38 -8.81 -8.82 3.19
CA THR A 38 -9.20 -10.21 2.99
C THR A 38 -9.48 -10.90 4.31
N THR A 39 -10.36 -11.90 4.29
CA THR A 39 -10.65 -12.73 5.46
C THR A 39 -9.43 -13.56 5.84
N LYS A 40 -8.96 -13.42 7.09
CA LYS A 40 -7.87 -14.25 7.61
C LYS A 40 -8.33 -15.70 7.68
N ARG A 41 -7.56 -16.61 7.05
CA ARG A 41 -7.87 -18.04 7.03
C ARG A 41 -7.26 -18.75 8.24
N LYS A 42 -7.74 -19.96 8.51
CA LYS A 42 -7.12 -20.84 9.51
C LYS A 42 -5.69 -21.16 9.09
N ALA A 43 -4.81 -21.32 10.08
CA ALA A 43 -3.42 -21.72 9.86
C ALA A 43 -3.36 -23.06 9.11
N ASP A 44 -2.44 -23.12 8.16
CA ASP A 44 -2.10 -24.31 7.37
C ASP A 44 -0.56 -24.42 7.34
N PRO A 45 0.04 -25.57 7.72
CA PRO A 45 1.49 -25.74 7.67
C PRO A 45 2.10 -25.53 6.28
N GLU A 46 1.40 -25.90 5.20
CA GLU A 46 1.91 -25.71 3.83
C GLU A 46 1.97 -24.23 3.46
N ASP A 47 1.04 -23.44 3.98
CA ASP A 47 1.03 -21.99 3.80
C ASP A 47 2.25 -21.33 4.46
N GLY A 48 2.69 -21.85 5.61
CA GLY A 48 3.87 -21.36 6.32
C GLY A 48 5.14 -21.48 5.48
N GLN A 49 5.34 -22.63 4.82
CA GLN A 49 6.51 -22.83 3.96
C GLN A 49 6.48 -21.90 2.74
N ARG A 50 5.34 -21.79 2.05
CA ARG A 50 5.19 -20.87 0.91
C ARG A 50 5.43 -19.42 1.29
N ALA A 51 4.94 -19.00 2.45
CA ALA A 51 5.15 -17.66 2.97
C ALA A 51 6.65 -17.38 3.21
N GLU A 52 7.35 -18.33 3.83
CA GLU A 52 8.78 -18.22 4.08
C GLU A 52 9.58 -18.12 2.77
N GLU A 53 9.24 -18.91 1.75
CA GLU A 53 9.88 -18.84 0.42
C GLU A 53 9.72 -17.45 -0.23
N VAL A 54 8.54 -16.84 -0.11
CA VAL A 54 8.29 -15.46 -0.57
C VAL A 54 9.18 -14.47 0.18
N VAL A 55 9.29 -14.59 1.51
CA VAL A 55 10.09 -13.70 2.35
C VAL A 55 11.58 -13.83 2.05
N GLN A 56 12.09 -15.06 1.92
CA GLN A 56 13.49 -15.32 1.59
C GLN A 56 13.87 -14.77 0.22
N THR A 57 13.04 -15.02 -0.79
CA THR A 57 13.24 -14.50 -2.14
C THR A 57 13.23 -12.97 -2.14
N LEU A 58 12.26 -12.36 -1.46
CA LEU A 58 12.16 -10.91 -1.34
C LEU A 58 13.41 -10.33 -0.67
N ARG A 59 13.82 -10.88 0.48
CA ARG A 59 14.98 -10.43 1.28
C ARG A 59 16.23 -10.39 0.42
N GLN A 60 16.52 -11.47 -0.30
CA GLN A 60 17.67 -11.55 -1.21
C GLN A 60 17.56 -10.54 -2.37
N ALA A 61 16.37 -10.40 -2.96
CA ALA A 61 16.17 -9.53 -4.12
C ALA A 61 16.34 -8.04 -3.80
N ILE A 62 15.93 -7.61 -2.60
CA ILE A 62 15.92 -6.20 -2.20
C ILE A 62 17.14 -5.76 -1.40
N GLU A 63 17.98 -6.68 -0.93
CA GLU A 63 19.16 -6.38 -0.10
C GLU A 63 20.03 -5.24 -0.67
N LYS A 64 20.29 -5.27 -1.98
CA LYS A 64 21.07 -4.23 -2.69
C LYS A 64 20.45 -2.84 -2.66
N TYR A 65 19.16 -2.72 -2.34
CA TYR A 65 18.44 -1.46 -2.24
C TYR A 65 18.51 -0.84 -0.85
N LYS A 66 19.24 -1.43 0.11
CA LYS A 66 19.63 -0.75 1.35
C LYS A 66 20.28 0.61 1.06
N ASP A 67 20.99 0.73 -0.06
CA ASP A 67 21.36 2.02 -0.64
C ASP A 67 20.25 2.51 -1.60
N PRO A 68 19.52 3.60 -1.27
CA PRO A 68 18.47 4.15 -2.11
C PRO A 68 18.94 4.56 -3.51
N ARG A 69 20.22 4.90 -3.69
CA ARG A 69 20.78 5.26 -5.00
C ARG A 69 20.74 4.08 -5.97
N VAL A 70 20.91 2.85 -5.47
CA VAL A 70 20.79 1.63 -6.27
C VAL A 70 19.34 1.44 -6.73
N ALA A 71 18.36 1.72 -5.86
CA ALA A 71 16.95 1.67 -6.22
C ALA A 71 16.61 2.66 -7.33
N LEU A 72 17.08 3.91 -7.20
CA LEU A 72 16.94 4.95 -8.23
C LEU A 72 17.56 4.51 -9.56
N ASN A 73 18.79 3.98 -9.53
CA ASN A 73 19.47 3.49 -10.74
C ASN A 73 18.76 2.30 -11.39
N LYS A 74 18.03 1.49 -10.62
CA LYS A 74 17.24 0.34 -11.12
C LYS A 74 15.78 0.70 -11.50
N GLY A 75 15.47 1.99 -11.54
CA GLY A 75 14.21 2.51 -12.05
C GLY A 75 13.08 2.62 -11.02
N PHE A 76 13.38 2.44 -9.73
CA PHE A 76 12.46 2.85 -8.67
C PHE A 76 12.46 4.37 -8.55
N ARG A 77 11.31 4.97 -8.27
CA ARG A 77 11.17 6.41 -8.07
C ARG A 77 10.35 6.68 -6.82
N PRO A 78 10.69 7.69 -6.01
CA PRO A 78 9.84 8.11 -4.91
C PRO A 78 8.45 8.40 -5.43
N PHE A 79 7.48 7.71 -4.87
CA PHE A 79 6.10 8.05 -5.00
C PHE A 79 5.84 9.15 -3.98
N LEU A 80 5.32 10.31 -4.44
CA LEU A 80 5.06 11.47 -3.56
C LEU A 80 6.28 11.98 -2.77
N PRO A 81 7.39 12.36 -3.43
CA PRO A 81 8.61 12.76 -2.76
C PRO A 81 8.46 13.93 -1.78
N ASN A 82 7.47 14.80 -2.00
CA ASN A 82 7.31 16.06 -1.27
C ASN A 82 6.33 15.97 -0.09
N ALA A 83 5.73 14.80 0.15
CA ALA A 83 4.82 14.59 1.26
C ALA A 83 5.47 13.69 2.33
N PRO A 84 5.46 14.07 3.62
CA PRO A 84 5.93 13.19 4.67
C PRO A 84 5.14 11.88 4.72
N GLN A 85 5.87 10.76 4.83
CA GLN A 85 5.30 9.42 4.90
C GLN A 85 5.86 8.62 6.08
N PRO A 86 5.11 7.67 6.66
CA PRO A 86 5.60 6.80 7.71
C PRO A 86 6.60 5.83 7.08
N TYR A 87 6.28 5.37 5.86
CA TYR A 87 7.10 4.63 4.94
C TYR A 87 7.07 5.32 3.57
N TYR A 88 8.22 5.77 3.10
CA TYR A 88 8.39 6.35 1.78
C TYR A 88 8.39 5.23 0.74
N HIS A 89 7.45 5.30 -0.19
CA HIS A 89 7.32 4.31 -1.23
C HIS A 89 8.19 4.69 -2.42
N TYR A 90 9.13 3.82 -2.77
CA TYR A 90 9.89 3.95 -4.01
C TYR A 90 9.29 2.93 -4.98
N THR A 91 8.50 3.39 -5.95
CA THR A 91 7.73 2.52 -6.86
C THR A 91 8.45 2.35 -8.19
N LYS A 92 8.44 1.12 -8.71
CA LYS A 92 8.91 0.83 -10.07
C LYS A 92 7.72 0.66 -11.00
N LYS A 93 7.53 1.61 -11.93
CA LYS A 93 6.38 1.64 -12.85
C LYS A 93 6.16 0.32 -13.57
N LEU A 94 7.23 -0.28 -14.12
CA LEU A 94 7.16 -1.55 -14.82
C LEU A 94 6.59 -2.69 -13.95
N ASN A 95 7.04 -2.79 -12.70
CA ASN A 95 6.55 -3.82 -11.77
C ASN A 95 5.08 -3.56 -11.43
N ARG A 96 4.70 -2.30 -11.20
CA ARG A 96 3.30 -1.91 -10.97
C ARG A 96 2.39 -2.26 -12.16
N PHE A 97 2.84 -2.09 -13.40
CA PHE A 97 2.08 -2.49 -14.59
C PHE A 97 1.94 -4.02 -14.74
N LYS A 98 2.94 -4.79 -14.31
CA LYS A 98 2.91 -6.27 -14.35
C LYS A 98 2.12 -6.90 -13.21
N ALA A 99 2.02 -6.23 -12.07
CA ALA A 99 1.43 -6.75 -10.84
C ALA A 99 -0.02 -7.31 -10.97
N PRO A 100 -0.91 -6.75 -11.80
CA PRO A 100 -2.22 -7.35 -12.04
C PRO A 100 -2.20 -8.67 -12.82
N LEU A 101 -1.09 -9.00 -13.49
CA LEU A 101 -0.97 -10.12 -14.43
C LEU A 101 -0.11 -11.26 -13.88
N THR A 102 0.96 -10.93 -13.16
CA THR A 102 1.95 -11.89 -12.68
C THR A 102 2.46 -11.51 -11.30
N PHE A 103 2.75 -12.50 -10.45
CA PHE A 103 3.39 -12.32 -9.17
C PHE A 103 4.80 -12.93 -9.18
N ASP A 104 5.80 -12.10 -8.87
CA ASP A 104 7.21 -12.49 -8.74
C ASP A 104 7.73 -11.92 -7.40
N PRO A 105 8.04 -12.78 -6.40
CA PRO A 105 8.57 -12.35 -5.11
C PRO A 105 9.90 -11.57 -5.19
N ALA A 106 10.63 -11.65 -6.30
CA ALA A 106 11.85 -10.87 -6.50
C ALA A 106 11.58 -9.47 -7.11
N GLN A 107 10.34 -9.18 -7.50
CA GLN A 107 9.95 -7.93 -8.18
C GLN A 107 8.78 -7.22 -7.49
N PRO A 108 8.96 -6.73 -6.25
CA PRO A 108 7.94 -5.92 -5.59
C PRO A 108 7.60 -4.67 -6.40
N THR A 109 6.38 -4.15 -6.24
CA THR A 109 5.94 -2.94 -6.93
C THR A 109 6.58 -1.70 -6.34
N SER A 110 6.76 -1.68 -5.01
CA SER A 110 7.44 -0.62 -4.29
C SER A 110 8.41 -1.15 -3.24
N LEU A 111 9.49 -0.41 -3.01
CA LEU A 111 10.35 -0.53 -1.84
C LEU A 111 9.85 0.43 -0.77
N LEU A 112 9.95 0.03 0.50
CA LEU A 112 9.50 0.80 1.65
C LEU A 112 10.72 1.28 2.43
N TYR A 113 10.84 2.59 2.57
CA TYR A 113 11.91 3.21 3.35
C TYR A 113 11.36 3.97 4.55
N ARG A 114 12.04 3.86 5.69
CA ARG A 114 11.85 4.77 6.83
C ARG A 114 12.83 5.92 6.72
N ARG A 115 12.39 7.15 7.03
CA ARG A 115 13.31 8.28 7.14
C ARG A 115 14.06 8.20 8.47
N THR A 116 15.37 8.40 8.44
CA THR A 116 16.26 8.49 9.60
C THR A 116 16.99 9.84 9.58
N ASP A 117 17.72 10.16 10.66
CA ASP A 117 18.54 11.37 10.71
C ASP A 117 19.63 11.41 9.64
N SER A 118 20.11 10.22 9.22
CA SER A 118 21.18 10.05 8.24
C SER A 118 20.69 9.72 6.83
N GLY A 119 19.38 9.62 6.59
CA GLY A 119 18.82 9.37 5.27
C GLY A 119 17.59 8.46 5.27
N PHE A 120 17.68 7.34 4.55
CA PHE A 120 16.59 6.39 4.37
C PHE A 120 17.06 4.97 4.65
N GLU A 121 16.31 4.27 5.50
CA GLU A 121 16.52 2.86 5.85
C GLU A 121 15.53 2.00 5.08
N LEU A 122 16.01 0.99 4.35
CA LEU A 122 15.14 0.00 3.69
C LEU A 122 14.55 -0.92 4.76
N ILE A 123 13.23 -0.88 4.90
CA ILE A 123 12.50 -1.68 5.91
C ILE A 123 11.64 -2.77 5.28
N GLY A 124 11.35 -2.68 3.98
CA GLY A 124 10.61 -3.73 3.29
C GLY A 124 10.16 -3.37 1.89
N ALA A 125 9.06 -3.99 1.47
CA ALA A 125 8.49 -3.84 0.15
C ALA A 125 6.98 -3.95 0.17
N MET A 126 6.35 -3.53 -0.93
CA MET A 126 4.92 -3.68 -1.17
C MET A 126 4.71 -4.45 -2.46
N TYR A 127 3.79 -5.41 -2.42
CA TYR A 127 3.20 -6.03 -3.58
C TYR A 127 1.84 -5.43 -3.88
N MET A 128 1.45 -5.50 -5.15
CA MET A 128 0.08 -5.23 -5.56
C MET A 128 -0.47 -6.42 -6.35
N ALA A 129 -1.79 -6.56 -6.37
CA ALA A 129 -2.51 -7.48 -7.25
C ALA A 129 -3.68 -6.74 -7.93
N SER A 130 -4.33 -7.37 -8.90
CA SER A 130 -5.47 -6.77 -9.60
C SER A 130 -6.58 -6.36 -8.62
N LYS A 131 -7.26 -5.23 -8.86
CA LYS A 131 -8.39 -4.80 -8.02
C LYS A 131 -9.55 -5.80 -8.02
N ASP A 132 -9.66 -6.59 -9.08
CA ASP A 132 -10.74 -7.56 -9.30
C ASP A 132 -10.37 -8.98 -8.83
N SER A 133 -9.18 -9.17 -8.26
CA SER A 133 -8.77 -10.47 -7.73
C SER A 133 -9.67 -10.93 -6.57
N SER A 134 -10.11 -12.18 -6.66
CA SER A 134 -10.80 -12.90 -5.61
C SER A 134 -9.84 -13.28 -4.47
N GLU A 135 -10.38 -13.55 -3.28
CA GLU A 135 -9.56 -14.06 -2.17
C GLU A 135 -8.85 -15.39 -2.50
N ARG A 136 -9.43 -16.23 -3.36
CA ARG A 136 -8.78 -17.46 -3.82
C ARG A 136 -7.53 -17.16 -4.65
N GLU A 137 -7.60 -16.18 -5.54
CA GLU A 137 -6.43 -15.76 -6.35
C GLU A 137 -5.37 -15.11 -5.46
N LEU A 138 -5.78 -14.23 -4.53
CA LEU A 138 -4.84 -13.61 -3.58
C LEU A 138 -4.14 -14.63 -2.69
N HIS A 139 -4.87 -15.64 -2.20
CA HIS A 139 -4.31 -16.77 -1.45
C HIS A 139 -3.29 -17.58 -2.27
N ALA A 140 -3.48 -17.69 -3.59
CA ALA A 140 -2.51 -18.35 -4.46
C ALA A 140 -1.22 -17.54 -4.62
N LEU A 141 -1.27 -16.21 -4.46
CA LEU A 141 -0.08 -15.35 -4.47
C LEU A 141 0.67 -15.42 -3.14
N VAL A 142 -0.01 -15.05 -2.06
CA VAL A 142 0.49 -15.13 -0.68
C VAL A 142 -0.63 -15.69 0.21
N PRO A 143 -0.37 -16.73 1.00
CA PRO A 143 -1.44 -17.39 1.73
C PRO A 143 -2.17 -16.50 2.74
N LEU A 144 -3.50 -16.50 2.66
CA LEU A 144 -4.36 -15.72 3.57
C LEU A 144 -4.40 -16.21 5.03
N SER A 145 -3.75 -17.33 5.35
CA SER A 145 -3.54 -17.76 6.73
C SER A 145 -2.36 -17.02 7.40
N VAL A 146 -1.42 -16.50 6.60
CA VAL A 146 -0.20 -15.81 7.05
C VAL A 146 -0.19 -14.31 6.75
N ALA A 147 -1.08 -13.81 5.90
CA ALA A 147 -1.10 -12.42 5.47
C ALA A 147 -2.51 -11.95 5.14
N GLN A 148 -2.78 -10.66 5.29
CA GLN A 148 -4.03 -10.04 4.84
C GLN A 148 -3.74 -8.98 3.79
N TRP A 149 -4.24 -9.21 2.58
CA TRP A 149 -4.24 -8.17 1.55
C TRP A 149 -5.26 -7.11 1.94
N HIS A 150 -4.95 -5.85 1.63
CA HIS A 150 -5.90 -4.75 1.85
C HIS A 150 -6.11 -3.95 0.57
N ALA A 151 -7.26 -3.31 0.45
CA ALA A 151 -7.56 -2.39 -0.62
C ALA A 151 -8.21 -1.14 -0.06
N HIS A 152 -7.85 0.00 -0.62
CA HIS A 152 -8.48 1.27 -0.25
C HIS A 152 -9.84 1.35 -0.93
N VAL A 153 -10.90 1.59 -0.17
CA VAL A 153 -12.28 1.58 -0.65
C VAL A 153 -13.03 2.83 -0.22
N ASN A 154 -14.20 3.04 -0.82
CA ASN A 154 -15.13 4.10 -0.43
C ASN A 154 -14.51 5.51 -0.43
N VAL A 155 -13.53 5.78 -1.29
CA VAL A 155 -12.74 7.01 -1.23
C VAL A 155 -13.50 8.14 -1.92
N CYS A 156 -13.66 9.27 -1.24
CA CYS A 156 -14.17 10.49 -1.85
C CYS A 156 -13.01 11.40 -2.26
N ILE A 157 -12.75 11.53 -3.57
CA ILE A 157 -11.77 12.47 -4.12
C ILE A 157 -12.39 13.88 -4.05
N PRO A 158 -11.71 14.87 -3.46
CA PRO A 158 -12.28 16.20 -3.34
C PRO A 158 -12.30 16.97 -4.67
N PRO A 159 -13.14 18.01 -4.79
CA PRO A 159 -12.97 19.02 -5.82
C PRO A 159 -11.55 19.61 -5.81
N LYS A 160 -11.07 20.05 -6.98
CA LYS A 160 -9.74 20.69 -7.10
C LYS A 160 -9.62 21.90 -6.18
N GLY A 161 -8.47 22.04 -5.52
CA GLY A 161 -8.19 23.15 -4.59
C GLY A 161 -8.78 22.98 -3.18
N THR A 162 -9.49 21.88 -2.91
CA THR A 162 -9.99 21.57 -1.57
C THR A 162 -8.87 21.13 -0.66
N THR A 163 -8.82 21.67 0.56
CA THR A 163 -7.85 21.33 1.60
C THR A 163 -8.48 20.63 2.81
N ASP A 164 -9.78 20.34 2.75
CA ASP A 164 -10.55 19.70 3.82
C ASP A 164 -10.36 18.16 3.84
N TRP A 165 -9.14 17.75 4.18
CA TRP A 165 -8.75 16.35 4.25
C TRP A 165 -9.35 15.61 5.46
N ALA A 166 -10.03 16.32 6.37
CA ALA A 166 -10.81 15.69 7.43
C ALA A 166 -12.07 15.01 6.89
N ARG A 167 -12.59 15.48 5.74
CA ARG A 167 -13.78 14.95 5.08
C ARG A 167 -13.47 14.06 3.88
N PHE A 168 -12.47 14.40 3.09
CA PHE A 168 -12.14 13.73 1.82
C PHE A 168 -10.91 12.81 1.94
N GLY A 169 -10.70 11.94 0.94
CA GLY A 169 -9.55 11.05 0.86
C GLY A 169 -9.70 9.74 1.64
N VAL A 170 -8.59 9.01 1.80
CA VAL A 170 -8.54 7.64 2.36
C VAL A 170 -8.63 7.57 3.90
N LYS A 171 -8.74 8.71 4.56
CA LYS A 171 -8.98 8.84 6.02
C LYS A 171 -10.10 9.84 6.32
N GLY A 172 -10.83 10.26 5.28
CA GLY A 172 -11.90 11.25 5.40
C GLY A 172 -13.09 10.69 6.18
N SER A 173 -14.03 11.56 6.55
CA SER A 173 -15.31 11.12 7.12
C SER A 173 -16.34 10.70 6.07
N ILE A 174 -16.14 11.04 4.79
CA ILE A 174 -17.07 10.72 3.71
C ILE A 174 -16.73 9.37 3.10
N ALA A 175 -17.56 8.36 3.38
CA ALA A 175 -17.37 6.99 2.91
C ALA A 175 -18.56 6.43 2.09
N THR A 176 -19.53 7.26 1.70
CA THR A 176 -20.65 6.84 0.84
C THR A 176 -20.68 7.63 -0.47
N GLU A 177 -21.14 7.00 -1.54
CA GLU A 177 -21.28 7.66 -2.84
C GLU A 177 -22.22 8.87 -2.76
N LYS A 178 -23.34 8.73 -2.04
CA LYS A 178 -24.34 9.79 -1.86
C LYS A 178 -23.74 11.02 -1.19
N ASP A 179 -23.03 10.82 -0.08
CA ASP A 179 -22.43 11.92 0.67
C ASP A 179 -21.27 12.56 -0.09
N CYS A 180 -20.49 11.75 -0.81
CA CYS A 180 -19.43 12.25 -1.68
C CYS A 180 -19.96 13.16 -2.78
N LYS A 181 -21.00 12.72 -3.51
CA LYS A 181 -21.67 13.54 -4.53
C LYS A 181 -22.28 14.81 -3.93
N LYS A 182 -22.92 14.72 -2.76
CA LYS A 182 -23.47 15.89 -2.05
C LYS A 182 -22.39 16.90 -1.67
N ALA A 183 -21.18 16.42 -1.35
CA ALA A 183 -20.02 17.26 -1.06
C ALA A 183 -19.28 17.75 -2.31
N GLY A 184 -19.77 17.44 -3.52
CA GLY A 184 -19.15 17.82 -4.79
C GLY A 184 -17.92 16.98 -5.18
N GLY A 185 -17.61 15.91 -4.43
CA GLY A 185 -16.48 15.03 -4.71
C GLY A 185 -16.77 13.93 -5.73
N GLN A 186 -15.71 13.25 -6.16
CA GLN A 186 -15.78 12.07 -7.00
C GLN A 186 -15.61 10.80 -6.15
N PHE A 187 -16.64 9.96 -6.12
CA PHE A 187 -16.60 8.70 -5.38
C PHE A 187 -15.81 7.64 -6.15
N VAL A 188 -14.89 6.97 -5.46
CA VAL A 188 -14.09 5.86 -5.97
C VAL A 188 -14.32 4.64 -5.08
N PRO A 189 -15.06 3.62 -5.58
CA PRO A 189 -15.37 2.42 -4.79
C PRO A 189 -14.13 1.67 -4.33
N GLN A 190 -13.08 1.61 -5.17
CA GLN A 190 -11.80 1.04 -4.82
C GLN A 190 -10.66 1.81 -5.49
N LEU A 191 -9.78 2.36 -4.65
CA LEU A 191 -8.57 3.07 -5.05
C LEU A 191 -7.44 2.03 -5.20
N PHE A 192 -6.95 1.88 -6.43
CA PHE A 192 -5.91 0.90 -6.79
C PHE A 192 -6.32 -0.58 -6.65
N GLY A 193 -5.34 -1.46 -6.85
CA GLY A 193 -5.46 -2.90 -6.63
C GLY A 193 -5.35 -3.27 -5.15
N TRP A 194 -5.38 -4.57 -4.88
CA TRP A 194 -4.99 -5.08 -3.57
C TRP A 194 -3.52 -4.78 -3.31
N MET A 195 -3.18 -4.50 -2.06
CA MET A 195 -1.85 -4.15 -1.58
C MET A 195 -1.46 -5.07 -0.43
N LEU A 196 -0.19 -5.46 -0.41
CA LEU A 196 0.38 -6.28 0.64
C LEU A 196 1.78 -5.75 0.99
N PRO A 197 1.93 -5.02 2.11
CA PRO A 197 3.24 -4.68 2.64
C PRO A 197 3.89 -5.92 3.26
N VAL A 198 5.20 -6.06 3.09
CA VAL A 198 6.02 -7.12 3.65
C VAL A 198 7.29 -6.51 4.20
N PHE A 199 7.61 -6.81 5.46
CA PHE A 199 8.78 -6.32 6.19
C PHE A 199 9.74 -7.50 6.45
N PRO A 200 10.50 -7.96 5.43
CA PRO A 200 11.25 -9.20 5.49
C PRO A 200 12.44 -9.18 6.46
N PHE A 201 12.74 -8.05 7.09
CA PHE A 201 13.82 -7.91 8.07
C PHE A 201 13.34 -7.92 9.53
N GLU A 202 12.03 -8.03 9.76
CA GLU A 202 11.46 -8.22 11.09
C GLU A 202 11.66 -9.67 11.58
N ASP A 203 11.74 -9.84 12.90
CA ASP A 203 12.08 -11.12 13.53
C ASP A 203 10.88 -12.03 13.81
N ALA A 204 9.65 -11.53 13.61
CA ALA A 204 8.42 -12.25 13.93
C ALA A 204 7.47 -12.30 12.72
N PRO A 205 6.85 -13.46 12.41
CA PRO A 205 5.98 -13.61 11.24
C PRO A 205 4.86 -12.57 11.16
N GLU A 206 4.21 -12.25 12.26
CA GLU A 206 3.16 -11.24 12.33
C GLU A 206 3.65 -9.84 11.93
N LYS A 207 4.87 -9.48 12.33
CA LYS A 207 5.50 -8.21 11.96
C LYS A 207 5.94 -8.20 10.49
N ILE A 208 6.44 -9.33 9.99
CA ILE A 208 6.82 -9.49 8.57
C ILE A 208 5.61 -9.22 7.67
N TRP A 209 4.42 -9.71 8.05
CA TRP A 209 3.20 -9.62 7.25
C TRP A 209 2.26 -8.48 7.67
N ALA A 210 2.72 -7.56 8.52
CA ALA A 210 1.98 -6.39 8.98
C ALA A 210 0.60 -6.73 9.58
N GLN A 211 0.54 -7.79 10.38
CA GLN A 211 -0.65 -8.23 11.11
C GLN A 211 -0.77 -7.58 12.49
#